data_AF-A0A8S3ZBS9-F1
#
_entry.id   AF-A0A8S3ZBS9-F1
#
_cell.length_a   1.000
_cell.length_b   1.000
_cell.length_c   1.000
_cell.angle_alpha   90.00
_cell.angle_beta   90.00
_cell.angle_gamma   90.00
#
_symmetry.space_group_name_H-M   'P 1'
#
loop_
_entity.id
_entity.type
_entity.pdbx_description
1 polymer ?
#
loop_
_entity_poly.entity_id
_entity_poly.type
_entity_poly.pdbx_seq_one_letter_code
_entity_poly.pdbx_strand_id
1 'polypeptide(L)'
;MTFFHFGNCVALAYVPYVIVYKCSGLAEYSAFWKCVQAGAAYLFTQLCKMLLLATFFPATEASAGGLDIAGEFLKSTVDIADLIGLHIVMSKFAGKGQLKFMIAGMGWATAELAVTRFVPLWMGARGVEFDWKYIQMSFDSNISLIHHISVAMLVWLYSRSDLQKSSLPIVISLLALACYRPLIVEILTQAVGLGSWMLLLMKAGFTSLVALISLQMYLSIPSQGANSYY
;
A
#
# COMPACT_ATOMS: atom_id res chain seq x y z
N MET A 1 -26.53 -14.07 12.75
CA MET A 1 -26.36 -12.88 11.88
C MET A 1 -24.92 -12.37 11.89
N THR A 2 -24.24 -12.29 13.03
CA THR A 2 -22.86 -11.77 13.14
C THR A 2 -21.82 -12.50 12.28
N PHE A 3 -21.86 -13.83 12.22
CA PHE A 3 -20.96 -14.62 11.35
C PHE A 3 -21.17 -14.36 9.85
N PHE A 4 -22.40 -14.03 9.44
CA PHE A 4 -22.71 -13.70 8.04
C PHE A 4 -22.10 -12.36 7.65
N HIS A 5 -22.23 -11.34 8.51
CA HIS A 5 -21.61 -10.03 8.28
C HIS A 5 -20.08 -10.12 8.28
N PHE A 6 -19.51 -10.89 9.20
CA PHE A 6 -18.08 -11.16 9.21
C PHE A 6 -17.60 -11.84 7.93
N GLY A 7 -18.26 -12.93 7.53
CA GLY A 7 -17.95 -13.64 6.28
C GLY A 7 -18.01 -12.72 5.06
N ASN A 8 -19.02 -11.85 5.00
CA ASN A 8 -19.15 -10.88 3.90
C ASN A 8 -18.04 -9.82 3.91
N CYS A 9 -17.68 -9.24 5.06
CA CYS A 9 -16.59 -8.26 5.13
C CYS A 9 -15.23 -8.89 4.81
N VAL A 10 -14.96 -10.09 5.35
CA VAL A 10 -13.74 -10.85 5.04
C VAL A 10 -13.70 -11.20 3.55
N ALA A 11 -14.80 -11.70 2.98
CA ALA A 11 -14.87 -11.97 1.55
C ALA A 11 -14.63 -10.70 0.73
N LEU A 12 -15.28 -9.59 1.08
CA LEU A 12 -15.12 -8.30 0.38
C LEU A 12 -13.67 -7.78 0.43
N ALA A 13 -12.94 -8.04 1.51
CA ALA A 13 -11.54 -7.64 1.67
C ALA A 13 -10.57 -8.62 0.99
N TYR A 14 -10.73 -9.94 1.14
CA TYR A 14 -9.75 -10.94 0.70
C TYR A 14 -9.99 -11.45 -0.74
N VAL A 15 -11.22 -11.43 -1.25
CA VAL A 15 -11.52 -11.94 -2.61
C VAL A 15 -10.72 -11.20 -3.68
N PRO A 16 -10.64 -9.85 -3.68
CA PRO A 16 -9.82 -9.13 -4.65
C PRO A 16 -8.34 -9.52 -4.62
N TYR A 17 -7.79 -9.78 -3.43
CA TYR A 17 -6.41 -10.24 -3.27
C TYR A 17 -6.20 -11.62 -3.92
N VAL A 18 -7.12 -12.55 -3.72
CA VAL A 18 -7.05 -13.88 -4.34
C VAL A 18 -7.20 -13.80 -5.86
N ILE A 19 -8.09 -12.95 -6.36
CA ILE A 19 -8.28 -12.71 -7.80
C ILE A 19 -6.98 -12.15 -8.40
N VAL A 20 -6.40 -11.11 -7.82
CA VAL A 20 -5.14 -10.53 -8.30
C VAL A 20 -4.02 -11.57 -8.29
N TYR A 21 -3.91 -12.39 -7.24
CA TYR A 21 -2.90 -13.44 -7.16
C TYR A 21 -3.04 -14.48 -8.28
N LYS A 22 -4.27 -14.92 -8.58
CA LYS A 22 -4.51 -15.93 -9.63
C LYS A 22 -4.42 -15.33 -11.05
N CYS A 23 -5.03 -14.18 -11.29
CA CYS A 23 -5.10 -13.56 -12.61
C CYS A 23 -3.77 -12.93 -13.05
N SER A 24 -2.87 -12.59 -12.13
CA SER A 24 -1.55 -12.02 -12.48
C SER A 24 -0.50 -13.08 -12.85
N GLY A 25 -0.86 -14.38 -12.90
CA GLY A 25 0.06 -15.47 -13.21
C GLY A 25 1.07 -15.80 -12.10
N LEU A 26 1.00 -15.18 -10.92
CA LEU A 26 1.90 -15.44 -9.78
C LEU A 26 1.84 -16.90 -9.32
N ALA A 27 0.67 -17.53 -9.44
CA ALA A 27 0.46 -18.92 -9.08
C ALA A 27 1.29 -19.88 -9.96
N GLU A 28 1.48 -19.55 -11.25
CA GLU A 28 2.25 -20.38 -12.20
C GLU A 28 3.75 -20.36 -11.89
N TYR A 29 4.26 -19.22 -11.42
CA TYR A 29 5.67 -19.06 -11.05
C TYR A 29 6.01 -19.59 -9.65
N SER A 30 5.08 -20.31 -8.99
CA SER A 30 5.22 -20.77 -7.60
C SER A 30 5.66 -19.64 -6.66
N ALA A 31 5.15 -18.43 -6.89
CA ALA A 31 5.59 -17.21 -6.22
C ALA A 31 5.07 -17.08 -4.78
N PHE A 32 4.30 -18.05 -4.28
CA PHE A 32 3.71 -18.03 -2.95
C PHE A 32 4.75 -17.79 -1.86
N TRP A 33 5.85 -18.55 -1.86
CA TRP A 33 6.87 -18.43 -0.82
C TRP A 33 7.60 -17.07 -0.86
N LYS A 34 7.82 -16.53 -2.07
CA LYS A 34 8.40 -15.20 -2.24
C LYS A 34 7.44 -14.10 -1.75
N CYS A 35 6.14 -14.29 -1.97
CA CYS A 35 5.09 -13.40 -1.46
C CYS A 35 5.06 -13.41 0.09
N VAL A 36 5.15 -14.59 0.70
CA VAL A 36 5.25 -14.75 2.16
C VAL A 36 6.53 -14.09 2.69
N GLN A 37 7.66 -14.26 2.02
CA GLN A 37 8.91 -13.59 2.39
C GLN A 37 8.80 -12.06 2.31
N ALA A 38 8.15 -11.52 1.27
CA ALA A 38 7.88 -10.10 1.15
C ALA A 38 6.96 -9.60 2.28
N GLY A 39 5.93 -10.38 2.63
CA GLY A 39 5.06 -10.09 3.77
C GLY A 39 5.79 -10.12 5.11
N ALA A 40 6.70 -11.07 5.32
CA ALA A 40 7.53 -11.13 6.51
C ALA A 40 8.47 -9.92 6.62
N ALA A 41 9.02 -9.46 5.49
CA ALA A 41 9.81 -8.22 5.46
C ALA A 41 8.95 -7.00 5.84
N TYR A 42 7.70 -6.91 5.37
CA TYR A 42 6.76 -5.87 5.82
C TYR A 42 6.55 -5.89 7.33
N LEU A 43 6.35 -7.07 7.94
CA LEU A 43 6.18 -7.17 9.39
C LEU A 43 7.40 -6.62 10.13
N PHE A 44 8.60 -6.95 9.63
CA PHE A 44 9.83 -6.45 10.21
C PHE A 44 9.95 -4.93 10.07
N THR A 45 9.71 -4.36 8.88
CA THR A 45 9.78 -2.90 8.69
C THR A 45 8.73 -2.17 9.52
N GLN A 46 7.52 -2.71 9.60
CA GLN A 46 6.44 -2.15 10.41
C GLN A 46 6.79 -2.18 11.91
N LEU A 47 7.40 -3.26 12.40
CA LEU A 47 7.87 -3.33 13.79
C LEU A 47 8.97 -2.30 14.07
N CYS A 48 9.96 -2.17 13.17
CA CYS A 48 10.99 -1.15 13.28
C CYS A 48 10.40 0.26 13.26
N LYS A 49 9.44 0.53 12.36
CA LYS A 49 8.74 1.81 12.26
C LYS A 49 8.02 2.13 13.56
N MET A 50 7.25 1.20 14.10
CA MET A 50 6.51 1.41 15.35
C MET A 50 7.43 1.63 16.55
N LEU A 51 8.58 0.95 16.59
CA LEU A 51 9.59 1.18 17.62
C LEU A 51 10.20 2.59 17.50
N LEU A 52 10.60 3.01 16.30
CA LEU A 52 11.15 4.34 16.06
C LEU A 52 10.15 5.44 16.41
N LEU A 53 8.89 5.26 16.02
CA LEU A 53 7.81 6.18 16.37
C LEU A 53 7.66 6.28 17.89
N ALA A 54 7.63 5.14 18.59
CA ALA A 54 7.49 5.12 20.05
C ALA A 54 8.69 5.71 20.80
N THR A 55 9.92 5.60 20.28
CA THR A 55 11.13 6.09 20.96
C THR A 55 11.41 7.57 20.70
N PHE A 56 11.24 8.02 19.45
CA PHE A 56 11.59 9.39 19.04
C PHE A 56 10.42 10.36 19.12
N PHE A 57 9.19 9.84 19.06
CA PHE A 57 7.97 10.62 19.22
C PHE A 57 7.26 10.11 20.47
N PRO A 58 7.76 10.43 21.69
CA PRO A 58 6.91 10.31 22.86
C PRO A 58 5.61 11.06 22.56
N ALA A 59 4.47 10.60 23.07
CA ALA A 59 3.22 11.31 22.94
C ALA A 59 3.39 12.68 23.63
N THR A 60 3.92 13.67 22.91
CA THR A 60 3.81 15.08 23.27
C THR A 60 2.32 15.27 23.34
N GLU A 61 1.80 15.39 24.55
CA GLU A 61 0.39 15.68 24.77
C GLU A 61 0.10 16.90 23.92
N ALA A 62 -0.67 16.69 22.84
CA ALA A 62 -1.08 17.74 21.95
C ALA A 62 -1.83 18.74 22.82
N SER A 63 -1.14 19.79 23.23
CA SER A 63 -1.69 20.87 24.02
C SER A 63 -2.88 21.42 23.24
N ALA A 64 -4.07 21.11 23.76
CA ALA A 64 -5.37 21.68 23.46
C ALA A 64 -5.48 22.39 22.09
N GLY A 65 -5.88 21.64 21.06
CA GLY A 65 -6.57 22.20 19.88
C GLY A 65 -5.71 22.73 18.73
N GLY A 66 -4.38 22.58 18.76
CA GLY A 66 -3.50 22.90 17.63
C GLY A 66 -3.24 21.69 16.71
N LEU A 67 -3.33 21.89 15.39
CA LEU A 67 -2.92 20.90 14.37
C LEU A 67 -1.40 20.68 14.47
N ASP A 68 -0.98 19.48 14.87
CA ASP A 68 0.44 19.10 14.95
C ASP A 68 0.98 18.71 13.56
N ILE A 69 1.02 19.70 12.64
CA ILE A 69 1.54 19.51 11.28
C ILE A 69 2.97 18.98 11.31
N ALA A 70 3.78 19.47 12.25
CA ALA A 70 5.18 19.07 12.38
C ALA A 70 5.29 17.60 12.79
N GLY A 71 4.50 17.14 13.77
CA GLY A 71 4.43 15.74 14.16
C GLY A 71 3.97 14.83 13.02
N GLU A 72 2.91 15.20 12.30
CA GLU A 72 2.41 14.41 11.17
C GLU A 72 3.40 14.38 9.98
N PHE A 73 4.08 15.48 9.70
CA PHE A 73 5.15 15.53 8.70
C PHE A 73 6.32 14.62 9.07
N LEU A 74 6.72 14.62 10.34
CA LEU A 74 7.80 13.77 10.84
C LEU A 74 7.40 12.29 10.81
N LYS A 75 6.17 11.95 11.20
CA LYS A 75 5.63 10.58 11.05
C LYS A 75 5.66 10.13 9.59
N SER A 76 5.23 10.99 8.67
CA SER A 76 5.26 10.70 7.23
C SER A 76 6.69 10.54 6.69
N THR A 77 7.68 11.19 7.30
CA THR A 77 9.11 10.97 6.98
C THR A 77 9.56 9.55 7.33
N VAL A 78 9.00 8.96 8.40
CA VAL A 78 9.29 7.56 8.77
C VAL A 78 8.73 6.57 7.75
N ASP A 79 7.67 6.93 7.02
CA ASP A 79 7.12 6.08 5.94
C ASP A 79 8.07 5.94 4.73
N ILE A 80 9.11 6.78 4.62
CA ILE A 80 10.20 6.57 3.65
C ILE A 80 10.93 5.24 3.92
N ALA A 81 10.97 4.78 5.18
CA ALA A 81 11.57 3.49 5.52
C ALA A 81 10.84 2.31 4.85
N ASP A 82 9.53 2.42 4.62
CA ASP A 82 8.77 1.39 3.91
C ASP A 82 9.15 1.31 2.43
N LEU A 83 9.46 2.45 1.79
CA LEU A 83 9.99 2.46 0.41
C LEU A 83 11.36 1.76 0.33
N ILE A 84 12.23 2.02 1.30
CA ILE A 84 13.55 1.38 1.39
C ILE A 84 13.37 -0.14 1.59
N GLY A 85 12.44 -0.53 2.47
CA GLY A 85 12.09 -1.94 2.68
C GLY A 85 11.62 -2.63 1.40
N LEU A 86 10.70 -2.00 0.66
CA LEU A 86 10.24 -2.49 -0.64
C LEU A 86 11.37 -2.63 -1.65
N HIS A 87 12.28 -1.65 -1.71
CA HIS A 87 13.45 -1.70 -2.60
C HIS A 87 14.38 -2.88 -2.27
N ILE A 88 14.69 -3.06 -0.98
CA ILE A 88 15.52 -4.19 -0.51
C ILE A 88 14.85 -5.52 -0.86
N VAL A 89 13.56 -5.68 -0.59
CA VAL A 89 12.82 -6.91 -0.91
C VAL A 89 12.88 -7.23 -2.40
N MET A 90 12.64 -6.24 -3.26
CA MET A 90 12.69 -6.42 -4.71
C MET A 90 14.11 -6.74 -5.23
N SER A 91 15.15 -6.22 -4.57
CA SER A 91 16.55 -6.52 -4.91
C SER A 91 16.91 -7.98 -4.67
N LYS A 92 16.28 -8.64 -3.68
CA LYS A 92 16.52 -10.04 -3.34
C LYS A 92 15.86 -11.04 -4.28
N PHE A 93 14.81 -10.62 -4.99
CA PHE A 93 14.14 -11.49 -5.96
C PHE A 93 14.81 -11.41 -7.34
N ALA A 94 15.33 -12.54 -7.82
CA ALA A 94 15.75 -12.71 -9.20
C ALA A 94 14.53 -13.07 -10.09
N GLY A 95 14.45 -12.50 -11.29
CA GLY A 95 13.37 -12.74 -12.25
C GLY A 95 13.00 -11.54 -13.11
N LYS A 96 11.97 -11.70 -13.95
CA LYS A 96 11.38 -10.63 -14.78
C LYS A 96 10.89 -9.49 -13.90
N GLY A 97 11.12 -8.25 -14.34
CA GLY A 97 10.75 -7.03 -13.58
C GLY A 97 9.28 -7.00 -13.16
N GLN A 98 8.37 -7.37 -14.08
CA GLN A 98 6.93 -7.55 -13.84
C GLN A 98 6.63 -8.39 -12.60
N LEU A 99 7.32 -9.51 -12.46
CA LEU A 99 7.10 -10.44 -11.36
C LEU A 99 7.66 -9.87 -10.05
N LYS A 100 8.78 -9.13 -10.09
CA LYS A 100 9.42 -8.58 -8.88
C LYS A 100 8.52 -7.61 -8.13
N PHE A 101 8.02 -6.57 -8.80
CA PHE A 101 7.18 -5.58 -8.14
C PHE A 101 5.80 -6.15 -7.79
N MET A 102 5.26 -7.08 -8.59
CA MET A 102 3.98 -7.70 -8.29
C MET A 102 4.06 -8.61 -7.05
N ILE A 103 5.12 -9.43 -6.91
CA ILE A 103 5.34 -10.22 -5.69
C ILE A 103 5.52 -9.31 -4.47
N ALA A 104 6.37 -8.30 -4.59
CA ALA A 104 6.66 -7.39 -3.48
C ALA A 104 5.41 -6.64 -3.03
N GLY A 105 4.70 -5.98 -3.96
CA GLY A 105 3.48 -5.22 -3.66
C GLY A 105 2.34 -6.10 -3.14
N MET A 106 2.13 -7.27 -3.73
CA MET A 106 1.10 -8.21 -3.28
C MET A 106 1.38 -8.76 -1.88
N GLY A 107 2.63 -9.18 -1.61
CA GLY A 107 3.03 -9.71 -0.30
C GLY A 107 2.94 -8.64 0.80
N TRP A 108 3.37 -7.42 0.48
CA TRP A 108 3.29 -6.28 1.39
C TRP A 108 1.84 -5.94 1.73
N ALA A 109 0.97 -5.79 0.71
CA ALA A 109 -0.44 -5.49 0.90
C ALA A 109 -1.19 -6.60 1.66
N THR A 110 -0.85 -7.87 1.41
CA THR A 110 -1.50 -9.00 2.08
C THR A 110 -1.12 -9.06 3.54
N ALA A 111 0.15 -8.79 3.86
CA ALA A 111 0.62 -8.74 5.24
C ALA A 111 0.01 -7.55 6.01
N GLU A 112 -0.09 -6.38 5.37
CA GLU A 112 -0.82 -5.23 5.93
C GLU A 112 -2.28 -5.60 6.23
N LEU A 113 -3.02 -6.16 5.25
CA LEU A 113 -4.41 -6.58 5.44
C LEU A 113 -4.54 -7.56 6.61
N ALA A 114 -3.68 -8.57 6.66
CA ALA A 114 -3.72 -9.60 7.69
C ALA A 114 -3.48 -9.03 9.09
N VAL A 115 -2.52 -8.12 9.26
CA VAL A 115 -2.21 -7.59 10.60
C VAL A 115 -3.13 -6.44 11.01
N THR A 116 -3.49 -5.56 10.08
CA THR A 116 -4.23 -4.35 10.42
C THR A 116 -5.75 -4.53 10.43
N ARG A 117 -6.29 -5.46 9.64
CA ARG A 117 -7.74 -5.58 9.42
C ARG A 117 -8.35 -6.87 9.96
N PHE A 118 -7.56 -7.94 10.11
CA PHE A 118 -8.07 -9.20 10.64
C PHE A 118 -8.63 -9.05 12.06
N VAL A 119 -7.88 -8.42 12.97
CA VAL A 119 -8.31 -8.25 14.37
C VAL A 119 -9.56 -7.37 14.50
N PRO A 120 -9.64 -6.17 13.88
CA PRO A 120 -10.85 -5.36 13.92
C PRO A 120 -12.09 -6.06 13.33
N LEU A 121 -11.93 -6.78 12.22
CA LEU A 121 -13.03 -7.53 11.60
C LEU A 121 -13.48 -8.69 12.49
N TRP A 122 -12.54 -9.41 13.10
CA TRP A 122 -12.82 -10.50 14.04
C TRP A 122 -13.54 -10.00 15.30
N MET A 123 -13.07 -8.91 15.90
CA MET A 123 -13.74 -8.32 17.07
C MET A 123 -15.11 -7.74 16.69
N GLY A 124 -15.25 -7.15 15.50
CA GLY A 124 -16.54 -6.69 14.98
C GLY A 124 -17.57 -7.82 14.79
N ALA A 125 -17.11 -9.01 14.43
CA ALA A 125 -17.94 -10.21 14.36
C ALA A 125 -18.49 -10.67 15.73
N ARG A 126 -17.89 -10.23 16.83
CA ARG A 126 -18.37 -10.51 18.19
C ARG A 126 -19.33 -9.45 18.72
N GLY A 127 -19.47 -8.33 18.03
CA GLY A 127 -20.42 -7.27 18.36
C GLY A 127 -21.87 -7.69 18.12
N VAL A 128 -22.79 -7.13 18.90
CA VAL A 128 -24.24 -7.40 18.80
C VAL A 128 -24.87 -6.64 17.63
N GLU A 129 -24.27 -5.51 17.23
CA GLU A 129 -24.76 -4.61 16.18
C GLU A 129 -23.72 -4.43 15.07
N PHE A 130 -24.20 -4.30 13.84
CA PHE A 130 -23.35 -4.19 12.65
C PHE A 130 -23.13 -2.73 12.26
N ASP A 131 -21.87 -2.29 12.28
CA ASP A 131 -21.48 -0.95 11.86
C ASP A 131 -21.01 -0.89 10.41
N TRP A 132 -21.39 0.19 9.71
CA TRP A 132 -20.91 0.52 8.36
C TRP A 132 -19.38 0.71 8.30
N LYS A 133 -18.76 0.94 9.46
CA LYS A 133 -17.30 1.04 9.62
C LYS A 133 -16.56 -0.19 9.09
N TYR A 134 -17.10 -1.41 9.28
CA TYR A 134 -16.44 -2.64 8.83
C TYR A 134 -16.49 -2.81 7.30
N ILE A 135 -17.59 -2.36 6.67
CA ILE A 135 -17.70 -2.29 5.21
C ILE A 135 -16.68 -1.29 4.65
N GLN A 136 -16.63 -0.09 5.22
CA GLN A 136 -15.67 0.94 4.83
C GLN A 136 -14.22 0.45 4.99
N MET A 137 -13.92 -0.24 6.08
CA MET A 137 -12.60 -0.84 6.30
C MET A 137 -12.25 -1.90 5.25
N SER A 138 -13.23 -2.68 4.80
CA SER A 138 -13.03 -3.68 3.74
C SER A 138 -12.73 -3.01 2.38
N PHE A 139 -13.45 -1.93 2.04
CA PHE A 139 -13.17 -1.14 0.84
C PHE A 139 -11.83 -0.40 0.92
N ASP A 140 -11.47 0.18 2.07
CA ASP A 140 -10.18 0.83 2.30
C ASP A 140 -9.02 -0.15 2.09
N SER A 141 -9.20 -1.42 2.46
CA SER A 141 -8.21 -2.47 2.21
C SER A 141 -7.98 -2.73 0.72
N ASN A 142 -9.06 -2.78 -0.07
CA ASN A 142 -8.95 -2.94 -1.53
C ASN A 142 -8.26 -1.73 -2.20
N ILE A 143 -8.48 -0.54 -1.66
CA ILE A 143 -7.78 0.68 -2.09
C ILE A 143 -6.29 0.60 -1.72
N SER A 144 -5.95 0.13 -0.52
CA SER A 144 -4.57 -0.09 -0.08
C SER A 144 -3.85 -1.14 -0.94
N LEU A 145 -4.53 -2.22 -1.36
CA LEU A 145 -3.96 -3.20 -2.30
C LEU A 145 -3.45 -2.54 -3.58
N ILE A 146 -4.31 -1.75 -4.23
CA ILE A 146 -3.96 -1.06 -5.48
C ILE A 146 -2.80 -0.10 -5.21
N HIS A 147 -2.86 0.65 -4.11
CA HIS A 147 -1.81 1.58 -3.72
C HIS A 147 -0.45 0.90 -3.55
N HIS A 148 -0.37 -0.20 -2.80
CA HIS A 148 0.88 -0.91 -2.58
C HIS A 148 1.47 -1.52 -3.85
N ILE A 149 0.64 -2.03 -4.76
CA ILE A 149 1.09 -2.52 -6.07
C ILE A 149 1.65 -1.34 -6.90
N SER A 150 0.97 -0.19 -6.92
CA SER A 150 1.45 0.99 -7.63
C SER A 150 2.74 1.56 -7.04
N VAL A 151 2.88 1.60 -5.72
CA VAL A 151 4.10 2.05 -5.05
C VAL A 151 5.25 1.07 -5.34
N ALA A 152 5.02 -0.23 -5.26
CA ALA A 152 6.03 -1.23 -5.62
C ALA A 152 6.48 -1.07 -7.08
N MET A 153 5.54 -0.81 -8.00
CA MET A 153 5.85 -0.50 -9.40
C MET A 153 6.71 0.76 -9.54
N LEU A 154 6.37 1.85 -8.84
CA LEU A 154 7.14 3.10 -8.87
C LEU A 154 8.54 2.95 -8.29
N VAL A 155 8.69 2.22 -7.17
CA VAL A 155 10.02 1.92 -6.58
C VAL A 155 10.86 1.07 -7.54
N TRP A 156 10.23 0.12 -8.24
CA TRP A 156 10.90 -0.67 -9.27
C TRP A 156 11.34 0.18 -10.46
N LEU A 157 10.49 1.10 -10.93
CA LEU A 157 10.81 2.06 -11.99
C LEU A 157 11.97 2.98 -11.59
N TYR A 158 11.99 3.46 -10.34
CA TYR A 158 13.06 4.29 -9.79
C TYR A 158 14.41 3.57 -9.72
N SER A 159 14.41 2.29 -9.35
CA SER A 159 15.64 1.50 -9.24
C SER A 159 16.27 1.13 -10.59
N ARG A 160 15.59 1.41 -11.71
CA ARG A 160 16.01 0.99 -13.04
C ARG A 160 16.86 2.07 -13.72
N SER A 161 17.99 1.66 -14.30
CA SER A 161 18.92 2.54 -15.02
C SER A 161 18.49 2.87 -16.47
N ASP A 162 17.58 2.10 -17.06
CA ASP A 162 17.14 2.29 -18.46
C ASP A 162 16.02 3.33 -18.64
N LEU A 163 15.56 3.96 -17.56
CA LEU A 163 14.48 4.94 -17.62
C LEU A 163 14.98 6.23 -18.27
N GLN A 164 14.18 6.83 -19.17
CA GLN A 164 14.49 8.14 -19.72
C GLN A 164 14.68 9.15 -18.58
N LYS A 165 15.78 9.91 -18.61
CA LYS A 165 16.10 10.91 -17.57
C LYS A 165 14.97 11.94 -17.36
N SER A 166 14.12 12.14 -18.38
CA SER A 166 12.96 13.04 -18.34
C SER A 166 11.79 12.52 -17.49
N SER A 167 11.58 11.20 -17.39
CA SER A 167 10.47 10.62 -16.60
C SER A 167 10.85 10.33 -15.14
N LEU A 168 12.14 10.34 -14.82
CA LEU A 168 12.66 10.19 -13.46
C LEU A 168 12.09 11.22 -12.44
N PRO A 169 12.03 12.53 -12.72
CA PRO A 169 11.41 13.49 -11.79
C PRO A 169 9.92 13.21 -11.55
N ILE A 170 9.21 12.67 -12.54
CA ILE A 170 7.79 12.28 -12.40
C ILE A 170 7.67 11.07 -11.46
N VAL A 171 8.55 10.08 -11.56
CA VAL A 171 8.55 8.93 -10.65
C VAL A 171 8.86 9.36 -9.21
N ILE A 172 9.84 10.25 -9.02
CA ILE A 172 10.17 10.78 -7.68
C ILE A 172 9.00 11.57 -7.10
N SER A 173 8.35 12.43 -7.89
CA SER A 173 7.22 13.23 -7.39
C SER A 173 6.03 12.35 -7.01
N LEU A 174 5.75 11.29 -7.77
CA LEU A 174 4.70 10.31 -7.43
C LEU A 174 5.05 9.49 -6.18
N LEU A 175 6.32 9.10 -5.99
CA LEU A 175 6.77 8.40 -4.78
C LEU A 175 6.65 9.30 -3.54
N ALA A 176 7.06 10.56 -3.65
CA ALA A 176 6.87 11.53 -2.58
C ALA A 176 5.38 11.70 -2.27
N LEU A 177 4.55 11.90 -3.29
CA LEU A 177 3.10 12.05 -3.15
C LEU A 177 2.46 10.82 -2.49
N ALA A 178 2.92 9.62 -2.82
CA ALA A 178 2.47 8.37 -2.19
C ALA A 178 2.83 8.30 -0.69
N CYS A 179 4.05 8.70 -0.29
CA CYS A 179 4.48 8.72 1.11
C CYS A 179 3.71 9.74 1.95
N TYR A 180 3.47 10.93 1.39
CA TYR A 180 2.74 12.01 2.07
C TYR A 180 1.22 11.89 1.98
N ARG A 181 0.70 10.80 1.39
CA ARG A 181 -0.75 10.55 1.32
C ARG A 181 -1.44 10.62 2.69
N PRO A 182 -0.95 9.99 3.78
CA PRO A 182 -1.61 10.06 5.08
C PRO A 182 -1.75 11.50 5.58
N LEU A 183 -0.68 12.30 5.47
CA LEU A 183 -0.65 13.70 5.83
C LEU A 183 -1.67 14.53 5.02
N ILE A 184 -1.72 14.34 3.69
CA ILE A 184 -2.67 15.04 2.82
C ILE A 184 -4.12 14.71 3.21
N VAL A 185 -4.39 13.43 3.47
CA VAL A 185 -5.72 12.95 3.86
C VAL A 185 -6.14 13.55 5.20
N GLU A 186 -5.22 13.65 6.16
CA GLU A 186 -5.51 14.23 7.47
C GLU A 186 -5.80 15.74 7.38
N ILE A 187 -4.94 16.51 6.70
CA ILE A 187 -5.15 17.94 6.48
C ILE A 187 -6.50 18.19 5.80
N LEU A 188 -6.83 17.41 4.77
CA LEU A 188 -8.09 17.56 4.06
C LEU A 188 -9.30 17.21 4.92
N THR A 189 -9.19 16.17 5.76
CA THR A 189 -10.26 15.76 6.67
C THR A 189 -10.55 16.86 7.69
N GLN A 190 -9.51 17.48 8.24
CA GLN A 190 -9.67 18.56 9.22
C GLN A 190 -10.15 19.87 8.57
N ALA A 191 -9.64 20.20 7.37
CA ALA A 191 -10.00 21.44 6.69
C ALA A 191 -11.44 21.46 6.16
N VAL A 192 -11.92 20.32 5.65
CA VAL A 192 -13.24 20.25 4.97
C VAL A 192 -14.29 19.53 5.83
N GLY A 193 -13.90 18.87 6.92
CA GLY A 193 -14.81 18.11 7.79
C GLY A 193 -15.45 16.92 7.06
N LEU A 194 -14.67 16.23 6.21
CA LEU A 194 -15.20 15.19 5.32
C LEU A 194 -15.77 14.01 6.10
N GLY A 195 -16.98 13.59 5.72
CA GLY A 195 -17.57 12.34 6.21
C GLY A 195 -16.80 11.11 5.72
N SER A 196 -16.93 9.99 6.45
CA SER A 196 -16.18 8.75 6.19
C SER A 196 -16.28 8.22 4.75
N TRP A 197 -17.45 8.32 4.12
CA TRP A 197 -17.65 7.88 2.74
C TRP A 197 -16.94 8.76 1.71
N MET A 198 -16.94 10.07 1.92
CA MET A 198 -16.24 11.00 1.02
C MET A 198 -14.72 10.87 1.17
N LEU A 199 -14.25 10.63 2.40
CA LEU A 199 -12.85 10.30 2.67
C LEU A 199 -12.40 9.07 1.88
N LEU A 200 -13.21 8.01 1.87
CA LEU A 200 -12.92 6.78 1.14
C LEU A 200 -12.88 7.01 -0.37
N LEU A 201 -13.80 7.83 -0.90
CA LEU A 201 -13.82 8.19 -2.32
C LEU A 201 -12.61 9.02 -2.72
N MET A 202 -12.19 9.98 -1.89
CA MET A 202 -10.97 10.76 -2.11
C MET A 202 -9.72 9.88 -2.09
N LYS A 203 -9.63 8.96 -1.13
CA LYS A 203 -8.57 7.95 -1.07
C LYS A 203 -8.53 7.11 -2.35
N ALA A 204 -9.68 6.62 -2.81
CA ALA A 204 -9.79 5.83 -4.04
C ALA A 204 -9.37 6.63 -5.28
N GLY A 205 -9.87 7.86 -5.42
CA GLY A 205 -9.53 8.77 -6.51
C GLY A 205 -8.03 9.02 -6.58
N PHE A 206 -7.42 9.42 -5.46
CA PHE A 206 -5.97 9.62 -5.37
C PHE A 206 -5.18 8.36 -5.76
N THR A 207 -5.53 7.19 -5.21
CA THR A 207 -4.82 5.95 -5.54
C THR A 207 -5.00 5.55 -7.00
N SER A 208 -6.17 5.79 -7.58
CA SER A 208 -6.43 5.49 -8.99
C SER A 208 -5.61 6.37 -9.93
N LEU A 209 -5.44 7.66 -9.60
CA LEU A 209 -4.60 8.58 -10.38
C LEU A 209 -3.13 8.13 -10.34
N VAL A 210 -2.60 7.84 -9.15
CA VAL A 210 -1.22 7.33 -9.00
C VAL A 210 -1.06 6.01 -9.76
N ALA A 211 -2.03 5.11 -9.66
CA ALA A 211 -2.01 3.82 -10.37
C ALA A 211 -2.00 3.99 -11.88
N LEU A 212 -2.88 4.83 -12.44
CA LEU A 212 -2.98 5.09 -13.88
C LEU A 212 -1.69 5.73 -14.42
N ILE A 213 -1.13 6.71 -13.71
CA ILE A 213 0.13 7.34 -14.14
C ILE A 213 1.28 6.33 -14.05
N SER A 214 1.37 5.54 -12.98
CA SER A 214 2.40 4.49 -12.84
C SER A 214 2.30 3.45 -13.97
N LEU A 215 1.08 3.05 -14.34
CA LEU A 215 0.83 2.11 -15.43
C LEU A 215 1.21 2.71 -16.79
N GLN A 216 0.86 3.97 -17.06
CA GLN A 216 1.25 4.65 -18.30
C GLN A 216 2.77 4.74 -18.45
N MET A 217 3.48 5.08 -17.36
CA MET A 217 4.94 5.09 -17.34
C MET A 217 5.53 3.71 -17.57
N TYR A 218 4.95 2.68 -16.96
CA TYR A 218 5.36 1.30 -17.15
C TYR A 218 5.17 0.84 -18.61
N LEU A 219 4.05 1.19 -19.25
CA LEU A 219 3.77 0.86 -20.66
C LEU A 219 4.62 1.66 -21.65
N SER A 220 5.05 2.87 -21.27
CA SER A 220 5.90 3.73 -22.09
C SER A 220 7.34 3.23 -22.18
N ILE A 221 7.73 2.24 -21.37
CA ILE A 221 9.03 1.60 -21.47
C ILE A 221 9.05 0.75 -22.75
N PRO A 222 10.02 0.99 -23.66
CA PRO A 222 10.20 0.12 -24.82
C PRO A 222 10.43 -1.31 -24.34
N SER A 223 9.67 -2.26 -24.90
CA SER A 223 9.88 -3.68 -24.66
C SER A 223 11.25 -4.09 -25.21
N GLN A 224 12.31 -3.94 -24.42
CA GLN A 224 13.58 -4.62 -24.69
C GLN A 224 13.34 -6.12 -24.55
N GLY A 225 13.13 -6.81 -25.68
CA GLY A 225 13.15 -8.27 -25.74
C GLY A 225 12.13 -8.96 -26.63
N ALA A 226 11.83 -8.43 -27.83
CA ALA A 226 11.20 -9.23 -28.89
C ALA A 226 12.11 -9.55 -30.09
N ASN A 227 13.31 -8.95 -30.20
CA ASN A 227 14.20 -9.12 -31.38
C ASN A 227 15.68 -9.37 -31.03
N SER A 228 16.01 -10.36 -30.18
CA SER A 228 17.42 -10.83 -30.07
C SER A 228 17.59 -12.34 -30.06
N TYR A 229 16.58 -13.07 -30.54
CA TYR A 229 16.74 -14.46 -30.94
C TYR A 229 15.86 -14.70 -32.15
N TYR A 230 16.33 -14.28 -33.34
CA TYR A 230 16.27 -14.98 -34.62
C TYR A 230 17.10 -14.18 -35.63
#